data_AF-A0A7W1NVD4-F1
#
_entry.id   AF-A0A7W1NVD4-F1
#
_cell.length_a   1.000
_cell.length_b   1.000
_cell.length_c   1.000
_cell.angle_alpha   90.00
_cell.angle_beta   90.00
_cell.angle_gamma   90.00
#
_symmetry.space_group_name_H-M   'P 1'
#
loop_
_entity.id
_entity.type
_entity.pdbx_description
1 polymer ?
#
loop_
_entity_poly.entity_id
_entity_poly.type
_entity_poly.pdbx_seq_one_letter_code
_entity_poly.pdbx_strand_id
1 'polypeptide(L)' 'MEYRQLGTDGPQIPVIGLGAWPLGGGMGAVDERNAIDTIHASIDHGIT' A
#
# COMPACT_ATOMS: atom_id res chain seq x y z
N MET A 1 -6.80 -0.56 13.00
CA MET A 1 -6.84 -1.28 11.70
C MET A 1 -7.78 -2.44 11.82
N GLU A 2 -8.50 -2.74 10.74
CA GLU A 2 -9.32 -3.94 10.60
C GLU A 2 -8.62 -4.92 9.65
N TYR A 3 -8.79 -6.23 9.90
CA TYR A 3 -8.18 -7.31 9.11
C TYR A 3 -9.24 -8.29 8.60
N ARG A 4 -8.99 -8.88 7.42
CA ARG A 4 -9.80 -9.95 6.83
C ARG A 4 -8.90 -11.04 6.23
N GLN A 5 -9.44 -12.24 6.14
CA GLN A 5 -8.72 -13.38 5.58
C GLN A 5 -8.64 -13.27 4.06
N LEU A 6 -7.44 -13.41 3.50
CA LEU A 6 -7.25 -13.44 2.04
C LEU A 6 -7.44 -14.86 1.49
N GLY A 7 -8.64 -15.18 1.02
CA GLY A 7 -8.97 -16.52 0.50
C GLY A 7 -9.22 -17.55 1.62
N THR A 8 -9.48 -18.81 1.26
CA THR A 8 -9.99 -19.84 2.18
C THR A 8 -9.04 -20.22 3.32
N ASP A 9 -7.72 -20.13 3.11
CA ASP A 9 -6.68 -20.47 4.09
C ASP A 9 -5.49 -19.48 4.07
N GLY A 10 -5.72 -18.27 3.55
CA GLY A 10 -4.66 -17.26 3.47
C GLY A 10 -4.51 -16.42 4.73
N PRO A 11 -3.55 -15.48 4.72
CA PRO A 11 -3.25 -14.65 5.89
C PRO A 11 -4.38 -13.67 6.20
N GLN A 12 -4.38 -13.19 7.45
CA GLN A 12 -5.14 -12.00 7.84
C GLN A 12 -4.41 -10.76 7.31
N ILE A 13 -5.02 -10.03 6.38
CA ILE A 13 -4.47 -8.81 5.78
C ILE A 13 -5.32 -7.59 6.17
N PRO A 14 -4.75 -6.38 6.18
CA PRO A 14 -5.50 -5.14 6.37
C PRO A 14 -6.61 -5.03 5.32
N VAL A 15 -7.78 -4.52 5.72
CA VAL A 15 -8.91 -4.32 4.77
C VAL A 15 -8.68 -3.19 3.77
N ILE A 16 -7.62 -2.41 3.95
CA ILE A 16 -7.16 -1.33 3.08
C ILE A 16 -5.74 -1.64 2.63
N GLY A 17 -5.47 -1.52 1.33
CA GLY A 17 -4.13 -1.64 0.76
C GLY A 17 -3.69 -0.37 0.02
N LEU A 18 -2.39 -0.21 -0.18
CA LEU A 18 -1.83 0.88 -0.98
C LEU A 18 -1.81 0.51 -2.46
N GLY A 19 -2.56 1.25 -3.29
CA GLY A 19 -2.44 1.16 -4.74
C GLY A 19 -1.25 2.00 -5.25
N ALA A 20 -0.26 1.36 -5.87
CA ALA A 20 1.00 2.01 -6.26
C ALA A 20 1.10 2.44 -7.74
N TRP A 21 0.04 2.29 -8.55
CA TRP A 21 0.09 2.62 -9.99
C TRP A 21 0.57 4.05 -10.29
N PRO A 22 0.12 5.11 -9.58
CA PRO A 22 0.56 6.48 -9.86
C PRO A 22 2.04 6.72 -9.57
N LEU A 23 2.61 5.98 -8.61
CA LEU A 23 3.99 6.18 -8.16
C LEU A 23 5.02 5.84 -9.25
N GLY A 24 4.67 4.95 -10.18
CA GLY A 24 5.49 4.61 -11.35
C GLY A 24 5.38 5.58 -12.52
N GLY A 25 4.68 6.71 -12.37
CA GLY A 25 4.53 7.71 -13.44
C GLY A 25 3.30 7.52 -14.33
N GLY A 26 2.46 6.51 -14.06
CA GLY A 26 1.28 6.18 -14.89
C GLY A 26 0.21 7.27 -14.96
N MET A 27 0.24 8.23 -14.03
CA MET A 27 -0.67 9.39 -13.98
C MET A 27 0.09 10.72 -13.92
N GLY A 28 1.31 10.77 -14.46
CA GLY A 28 2.21 11.92 -14.39
C GLY A 28 3.38 11.67 -13.44
N ALA A 29 4.40 12.52 -13.53
CA ALA A 29 5.62 12.36 -12.77
C ALA A 29 5.38 12.55 -11.27
N VAL A 30 5.87 11.60 -10.47
CA VAL A 30 5.93 11.68 -9.01
C VAL A 30 7.41 11.72 -8.62
N ASP A 31 7.77 12.61 -7.70
CA ASP A 31 9.12 12.66 -7.15
C ASP A 31 9.44 11.34 -6.43
N GLU A 32 10.64 10.80 -6.66
CA GLU A 32 11.05 9.50 -6.12
C GLU A 32 10.97 9.47 -4.59
N ARG A 33 11.34 10.55 -3.90
CA ARG A 33 11.28 10.62 -2.44
C ARG A 33 9.85 10.61 -1.96
N ASN A 34 8.95 11.34 -2.62
CA ASN A 34 7.53 11.31 -2.28
C ASN A 34 6.93 9.91 -2.47
N ALA A 35 7.36 9.16 -3.50
CA ALA A 35 6.92 7.78 -3.70
C ALA A 35 7.41 6.85 -2.58
N ILE A 36 8.68 6.97 -2.20
CA ILE A 36 9.30 6.21 -1.11
C ILE A 36 8.60 6.54 0.23
N ASP A 37 8.44 7.82 0.55
CA ASP A 37 7.80 8.29 1.78
C ASP A 37 6.33 7.82 1.87
N THR A 38 5.61 7.81 0.74
CA THR A 38 4.24 7.29 0.68
C THR A 38 4.17 5.81 1.02
N ILE A 39 5.12 5.01 0.49
CA ILE A 39 5.19 3.57 0.80
C ILE A 39 5.52 3.36 2.27
N HIS A 40 6.53 4.05 2.81
CA HIS A 40 6.88 3.95 4.23
C HIS A 40 5.73 4.37 5.13
N ALA A 41 5.07 5.49 4.84
CA ALA A 41 3.91 5.94 5.62
C ALA A 41 2.79 4.90 5.62
N SER A 42 2.55 4.20 4.50
CA SER A 42 1.55 3.13 4.44
C SER A 42 1.89 1.96 5.37
N ILE A 43 3.16 1.56 5.41
CA ILE A 43 3.68 0.47 6.26
C ILE A 43 3.63 0.87 7.73
N ASP A 44 4.05 2.10 8.06
CA ASP A 44 4.00 2.63 9.43
C ASP A 44 2.55 2.70 9.97
N HIS A 45 1.59 2.87 9.07
CA HIS A 45 0.15 2.80 9.36
C HIS A 45 -0.44 1.40 9.10
N GLY A 46 0.40 0.36 9.13
CA GLY A 46 0.06 -1.07 9.19
C GLY A 46 -0.53 -1.70 7.94
N ILE A 47 -0.36 -1.09 6.76
CA ILE A 47 -0.56 -1.76 5.48
C ILE A 47 0.56 -2.79 5.27
N THR A 48 0.19 -4.04 4.92
CA THR A 48 1.10 -5.19 4.74
C THR A 48 0.64 -6.10 3.61
#